data_AF-X1M2D6-F1
#
_entry.id   AF-X1M2D6-F1
#
_cell.length_a   1.000
_cell.length_b   1.000
_cell.length_c   1.000
_cell.angle_alpha   90.00
_cell.angle_beta   90.00
_cell.angle_gamma   90.00
#
_symmetry.space_group_name_H-M   'P 1'
#
loop_
_entity.id
_entity.type
_entity.pdbx_description
1 polymer ?
#
loop_
_entity_poly.entity_id
_entity_poly.type
_entity_poly.pdbx_seq_one_letter_code
_entity_poly.pdbx_strand_id
1 'polypeptide(L)'
;MDTYKEDVRKERNIQPLSDDYIKFIRFGHWKIEQAGKGILGFITNNSYLSGVIHRGMRRKLLETFDEIYLLNLHGSSRLGELTPKGGKDENVFDIQQGVVIALYV
;
A
#
# COMPACT_ATOMS: atom_id res chain seq x y z
N MET A 1 -6.47 13.45 0.28
CA MET A 1 -6.59 12.23 1.12
C MET A 1 -8.02 11.75 1.29
N ASP A 2 -9.03 12.62 1.18
CA ASP A 2 -10.44 12.22 1.40
C ASP A 2 -10.92 11.11 0.48
N THR A 3 -10.42 11.05 -0.76
CA THR A 3 -10.70 10.00 -1.73
C THR A 3 -10.52 8.59 -1.16
N TYR A 4 -9.42 8.33 -0.44
CA TYR A 4 -9.15 7.00 0.13
C TYR A 4 -9.93 6.71 1.42
N LYS A 5 -10.44 7.76 2.06
CA LYS A 5 -11.17 7.66 3.34
C LYS A 5 -12.67 7.46 3.14
N GLU A 6 -13.21 7.74 1.95
CA GLU A 6 -14.64 7.75 1.64
C GLU A 6 -15.37 6.46 2.08
N ASP A 7 -14.85 5.29 1.68
CA ASP A 7 -15.48 3.98 1.97
C ASP A 7 -15.34 3.51 3.41
N VAL A 8 -14.56 4.23 4.21
CA VAL A 8 -14.25 3.88 5.58
C VAL A 8 -14.57 5.01 6.56
N ARG A 9 -15.29 6.06 6.14
CA ARG A 9 -15.64 7.19 7.01
C ARG A 9 -16.40 6.78 8.28
N LYS A 10 -17.13 5.66 8.22
CA LYS A 10 -17.89 5.12 9.36
C LYS A 10 -17.04 4.22 10.28
N GLU A 11 -15.80 3.92 9.91
CA GLU A 11 -14.91 3.09 10.72
C GLU A 11 -14.40 3.83 11.94
N ARG A 12 -14.22 3.10 13.04
CA ARG A 12 -13.82 3.67 14.33
C ARG A 12 -12.43 4.32 14.28
N ASN A 13 -11.50 3.77 13.49
CA ASN A 13 -10.14 4.29 13.39
C ASN A 13 -9.66 4.35 11.92
N ILE A 14 -9.70 5.54 11.34
CA ILE A 14 -9.22 5.83 9.99
C ILE A 14 -7.79 6.40 9.95
N GLN A 15 -7.14 6.55 11.12
CA GLN A 15 -5.80 7.16 11.20
C GLN A 15 -4.73 6.47 10.34
N PRO A 16 -4.71 5.13 10.17
CA PRO A 16 -3.69 4.48 9.35
C PRO A 16 -3.66 4.99 7.90
N LEU A 17 -4.80 5.44 7.35
CA LEU A 17 -4.85 6.05 6.01
C LEU A 17 -4.13 7.39 5.91
N SER A 18 -3.70 7.98 7.02
CA SER A 18 -2.98 9.26 7.06
C SER A 18 -1.47 9.09 7.19
N ASP A 19 -0.96 7.86 7.08
CA ASP A 19 0.47 7.58 6.98
C ASP A 19 1.08 8.26 5.74
N ASP A 20 2.34 8.68 5.84
CA ASP A 20 3.02 9.47 4.81
C ASP A 20 3.23 8.67 3.53
N TYR A 21 3.54 7.38 3.59
CA TYR A 21 3.68 6.57 2.37
C TYR A 21 2.36 6.53 1.57
N ILE A 22 1.21 6.52 2.26
CA ILE A 22 -0.11 6.58 1.62
C ILE A 22 -0.35 7.96 1.01
N LYS A 23 0.12 9.04 1.66
CA LYS A 23 0.06 10.39 1.08
C LYS A 23 0.88 10.47 -0.20
N PHE A 24 2.06 9.87 -0.24
CA PHE A 24 2.90 9.84 -1.46
C PHE A 24 2.24 9.02 -2.58
N ILE A 25 1.66 7.86 -2.27
CA ILE A 25 0.87 7.10 -3.25
C ILE A 25 -0.31 7.93 -3.74
N ARG A 26 -1.07 8.58 -2.85
CA ARG A 26 -2.21 9.43 -3.24
C ARG A 26 -1.77 10.60 -4.11
N PHE A 27 -0.62 11.20 -3.82
CA PHE A 27 -0.06 12.31 -4.59
C PHE A 27 0.33 11.86 -5.99
N GLY A 28 1.04 10.75 -6.13
CA GLY A 28 1.34 10.16 -7.44
C GLY A 28 0.07 9.81 -8.20
N HIS A 29 -0.88 9.14 -7.54
CA HIS A 29 -2.18 8.80 -8.09
C HIS A 29 -2.91 10.05 -8.62
N TRP A 30 -2.92 11.15 -7.86
CA TRP A 30 -3.51 12.42 -8.29
C TRP A 30 -2.83 12.97 -9.53
N LYS A 31 -1.50 12.89 -9.63
CA LYS A 31 -0.77 13.35 -10.82
C LYS A 31 -1.13 12.54 -12.06
N ILE A 32 -1.33 11.23 -11.93
CA ILE A 32 -1.80 10.37 -13.03
C ILE A 32 -3.21 10.74 -13.44
N GLU A 33 -4.14 10.94 -12.50
CA GLU A 33 -5.51 11.40 -12.79
C GLU A 33 -5.51 12.71 -13.61
N GLN A 34 -4.59 13.64 -13.33
CA GLN A 34 -4.46 14.90 -14.10
C GLN A 34 -3.78 14.72 -15.45
N ALA A 35 -2.79 13.83 -15.56
CA ALA A 35 -2.08 13.57 -16.80
C ALA A 35 -2.89 12.71 -17.80
N GLY A 36 -3.82 11.90 -17.29
CA GLY A 36 -4.64 10.95 -18.06
C GLY A 36 -3.90 9.69 -18.52
N LYS A 37 -2.59 9.58 -18.28
CA LYS A 37 -1.77 8.39 -18.54
C LYS A 37 -0.45 8.46 -17.77
N GLY A 38 0.15 7.31 -17.50
CA GLY A 38 1.50 7.20 -16.96
C GLY A 38 1.63 6.07 -15.95
N ILE A 39 2.85 5.80 -15.52
CA ILE A 39 3.17 4.69 -14.62
C ILE A 39 3.72 5.25 -13.31
N LEU A 40 3.33 4.66 -12.19
CA LEU A 40 3.93 4.90 -10.88
C LEU A 40 4.65 3.65 -10.38
N GLY A 41 5.83 3.83 -9.80
CA GLY A 41 6.59 2.77 -9.15
C GLY A 41 7.05 3.17 -7.76
N PHE A 42 6.75 2.36 -6.77
CA PHE A 42 7.10 2.61 -5.37
C PHE A 42 7.60 1.35 -4.65
N ILE A 43 8.45 1.55 -3.65
CA ILE A 43 8.68 0.58 -2.57
C ILE A 43 8.17 1.19 -1.26
N THR A 44 7.17 0.55 -0.64
CA THR A 44 6.49 1.08 0.54
C THR A 44 6.18 -0.01 1.56
N ASN A 45 5.74 0.40 2.75
CA ASN A 45 5.11 -0.50 3.72
C ASN A 45 3.97 -1.30 3.07
N ASN A 46 3.89 -2.61 3.35
CA ASN A 46 2.93 -3.53 2.74
C ASN A 46 1.58 -3.64 3.48
N SER A 47 1.40 -2.94 4.60
CA SER A 47 0.19 -3.03 5.44
C SER A 47 -1.11 -2.68 4.71
N TYR A 48 -1.05 -1.89 3.64
CA TYR A 48 -2.23 -1.55 2.84
C TYR A 48 -2.77 -2.71 1.99
N LEU A 49 -1.97 -3.76 1.78
CA LEU A 49 -2.39 -4.94 1.02
C LEU A 49 -3.51 -5.70 1.75
N SER A 50 -3.32 -5.98 3.04
CA SER A 50 -4.25 -6.80 3.84
C SER A 50 -5.09 -5.98 4.82
N GLY A 51 -4.68 -4.76 5.18
CA GLY A 51 -5.36 -3.97 6.19
C GLY A 51 -6.81 -3.63 5.81
N VAL A 52 -7.74 -3.89 6.72
CA VAL A 52 -9.19 -3.68 6.53
C VAL A 52 -9.53 -2.23 6.21
N ILE A 53 -8.86 -1.30 6.89
CA ILE A 53 -9.07 0.15 6.71
C ILE A 53 -8.60 0.67 5.34
N HIS A 54 -7.75 -0.08 4.65
CA HIS A 54 -7.19 0.30 3.35
C HIS A 54 -8.06 -0.12 2.17
N ARG A 55 -9.22 -0.74 2.40
CA ARG A 55 -10.12 -1.21 1.32
C ARG A 55 -10.54 -0.09 0.36
N GLY A 56 -10.80 1.11 0.87
CA GLY A 56 -11.16 2.26 0.03
C GLY A 56 -10.01 2.75 -0.84
N MET A 57 -8.79 2.76 -0.29
CA MET A 57 -7.57 3.02 -1.07
C MET A 57 -7.40 2.00 -2.19
N ARG A 58 -7.50 0.69 -1.89
CA ARG A 58 -7.34 -0.37 -2.90
C ARG A 58 -8.38 -0.26 -4.01
N ARG A 59 -9.64 -0.02 -3.66
CA ARG A 59 -10.72 0.19 -4.65
C ARG A 59 -10.39 1.35 -5.57
N LYS A 60 -9.98 2.50 -5.02
CA LYS A 60 -9.68 3.70 -5.80
C LYS A 60 -8.46 3.54 -6.71
N LEU A 61 -7.47 2.75 -6.31
CA LEU A 61 -6.34 2.42 -7.18
C LEU A 61 -6.80 1.55 -8.37
N LEU A 62 -7.63 0.53 -8.12
CA LEU A 62 -8.19 -0.34 -9.16
C LEU A 62 -9.15 0.38 -10.13
N GLU A 63 -9.77 1.48 -9.70
CA GLU A 63 -10.64 2.29 -10.55
C GLU A 63 -9.87 3.18 -11.53
N THR A 64 -8.59 3.45 -11.27
CA THR A 64 -7.81 4.43 -12.04
C THR A 64 -6.69 3.81 -12.87
N PHE A 65 -6.07 2.75 -12.39
CA PHE A 65 -4.99 2.06 -13.10
C PHE A 65 -5.54 0.84 -13.83
N ASP A 66 -5.06 0.61 -15.05
CA ASP A 66 -5.46 -0.53 -15.87
C ASP A 66 -4.87 -1.82 -15.29
N GLU A 67 -3.63 -1.74 -14.82
CA GLU A 67 -2.90 -2.87 -14.25
C GLU A 67 -2.14 -2.48 -12.99
N ILE A 68 -2.13 -3.38 -12.00
CA ILE A 68 -1.40 -3.19 -10.75
C ILE A 68 -0.56 -4.43 -10.47
N TYR A 69 0.75 -4.26 -10.45
CA TYR A 69 1.72 -5.29 -10.13
C TYR A 69 2.24 -5.11 -8.71
N LEU A 70 2.12 -6.16 -7.90
CA LEU A 70 2.54 -6.14 -6.51
C LEU A 70 3.51 -7.29 -6.25
N LEU A 71 4.75 -6.95 -5.90
CA LEU A 71 5.73 -7.90 -5.39
C LEU A 71 5.89 -7.66 -3.89
N ASN A 72 5.15 -8.43 -3.09
CA ASN A 72 5.26 -8.38 -1.63
C ASN A 72 6.56 -9.04 -1.18
N LEU A 73 7.45 -8.27 -0.56
CA LEU A 73 8.75 -8.75 -0.07
C LEU A 73 8.67 -9.23 1.38
N HIS A 74 7.49 -9.20 2.00
CA HIS A 74 7.28 -9.66 3.37
C HIS A 74 8.24 -8.97 4.35
N GLY A 75 8.87 -9.72 5.27
CA GLY A 75 9.82 -9.20 6.25
C GLY A 75 9.21 -8.42 7.41
N SER A 76 7.93 -8.62 7.73
CA SER A 76 7.29 -7.98 8.87
C SER A 76 7.60 -8.72 10.17
N SER A 77 8.61 -8.26 10.90
CA SER A 77 8.94 -8.80 12.22
C SER A 77 7.85 -8.55 13.25
N ARG A 78 6.99 -7.53 13.04
CA ARG A 78 5.83 -7.23 13.90
C ARG A 78 4.73 -8.29 13.81
N LEU A 79 4.57 -8.89 12.63
CA LEU A 79 3.62 -9.99 12.41
C LEU A 79 4.24 -11.36 12.70
N GLY A 80 5.57 -11.41 12.89
CA GLY A 80 6.31 -12.66 13.09
C GLY A 80 6.28 -13.53 11.83
N GLU A 81 6.39 -12.93 10.64
CA GLU A 81 6.39 -13.68 9.39
C GLU A 81 7.53 -14.71 9.37
N LEU A 82 7.22 -15.87 8.79
CA LEU A 82 8.17 -16.96 8.61
C LEU A 82 8.33 -17.24 7.12
N THR A 83 9.56 -17.52 6.73
CA THR A 83 9.87 -18.04 5.40
C THR A 83 9.15 -19.37 5.16
N PRO A 84 8.98 -19.81 3.90
CA PRO A 84 8.41 -21.12 3.59
C PRO A 84 9.15 -22.31 4.24
N LYS A 85 10.41 -22.11 4.65
CA LYS A 85 11.23 -23.10 5.36
C LYS A 85 11.10 -23.01 6.90
N GLY A 86 10.27 -22.12 7.42
CA GLY A 86 10.03 -21.93 8.86
C GLY A 86 11.04 -21.03 9.59
N GLY A 87 12.06 -20.52 8.91
CA GLY A 87 12.97 -19.52 9.47
C GLY A 87 12.32 -18.13 9.55
N LYS A 88 12.89 -17.22 10.36
CA LYS A 88 12.45 -15.82 10.44
C LYS A 88 12.49 -15.18 9.05
N ASP A 89 11.40 -14.52 8.68
CA ASP A 89 11.35 -13.73 7.45
C ASP A 89 11.95 -12.34 7.72
N GLU A 90 13.09 -12.06 7.10
CA GLU A 90 13.85 -10.83 7.34
C GLU A 90 13.52 -9.78 6.30
N ASN A 91 13.39 -8.55 6.78
CA ASN A 91 13.13 -7.42 5.91
C ASN A 91 14.34 -7.10 5.04
N VAL A 92 14.09 -6.68 3.80
CA VAL A 92 15.15 -6.25 2.87
C VAL A 92 15.82 -4.93 3.29
N PHE A 93 15.20 -4.19 4.22
CA PHE A 93 15.77 -3.04 4.91
C PHE A 93 15.90 -3.33 6.41
N ASP A 94 16.76 -2.62 7.14
CA ASP A 94 16.91 -2.76 8.59
C ASP A 94 15.74 -2.12 9.38
N ILE A 95 14.50 -2.56 9.11
CA ILE A 95 13.25 -2.07 9.71
C ILE A 95 12.32 -3.23 10.09
N GLN A 96 11.25 -2.94 10.83
CA GLN A 96 10.33 -3.97 11.37
C GLN A 96 9.08 -4.23 10.52
N GLN A 97 8.68 -3.27 9.69
CA GLN A 97 7.46 -3.33 8.89
C GLN A 97 7.75 -3.99 7.55
N GLY A 98 6.90 -4.93 7.14
CA GLY A 98 7.03 -5.55 5.83
C GLY A 98 6.88 -4.55 4.68
N VAL A 99 7.50 -4.87 3.54
CA VAL A 99 7.55 -3.98 2.37
C VAL A 99 7.08 -4.65 1.09
N VAL A 100 6.63 -3.82 0.15
CA VAL A 100 6.12 -4.24 -1.17
C VAL A 100 6.67 -3.31 -2.23
N ILE A 101 7.06 -3.87 -3.38
CA ILE A 101 7.27 -3.11 -4.61
C ILE A 101 5.95 -3.10 -5.38
N ALA A 102 5.46 -1.92 -5.70
CA ALA A 102 4.20 -1.72 -6.42
C ALA A 102 4.44 -0.93 -7.71
N LEU A 103 3.95 -1.45 -8.83
CA LEU A 103 3.83 -0.74 -10.10
C LEU A 103 2.34 -0.55 -10.42
N TYR A 104 1.96 0.68 -10.74
CA TYR A 104 0.61 1.07 -11.15
C TYR A 104 0.69 1.60 -12.58
N VAL A 105 -0.01 0.95 -13.52
CA VAL A 105 0.04 1.21 -14.97
C VAL A 105 -1.27 1.78 -15.46
#